data_AF-A0A6P3UYY9-F1
#
_entry.id   AF-A0A6P3UYY9-F1
#
_cell.length_a   1.000
_cell.length_b   1.000
_cell.length_c   1.000
_cell.angle_alpha   90.00
_cell.angle_beta   90.00
_cell.angle_gamma   90.00
#
_symmetry.space_group_name_H-M   'P 1'
#
loop_
_entity.id
_entity.type
_entity.pdbx_description
1 polymer ?
#
loop_
_entity_poly.entity_id
_entity_poly.type
_entity_poly.pdbx_seq_one_letter_code
_entity_poly.pdbx_strand_id
1 'polypeptide(L)'
;MVWAELSQTHFFTEYIMNGVSEEQNEIYLEFDPTLLARSLGSLRMTAKSVKIKLTNKRQPCLTIEIELPSLSMESRQCLHDVPVRVIPRREWTEHQAPNIPEFHISVDMPQLKHVKHIVERMKNMSPQLTLSADKTGVFVLKIDTDSATVSTHFQKLQVWNCSQQSQEDKISATIDIKKFFMFLAWDITHPDGVKCNILQDKMVNLFLHVADYVKIQYFLPSVSI
;
A
#
# COMPACT_ATOMS: atom_id res chain seq x y z
N MET A 1 1.79 -3.63 8.21
CA MET A 1 0.62 -2.73 8.20
C MET A 1 0.59 -2.00 6.87
N VAL A 2 -0.60 -1.71 6.34
CA VAL A 2 -0.77 -0.93 5.11
C VAL A 2 -1.61 0.29 5.44
N TRP A 3 -1.16 1.45 4.99
CA TRP A 3 -1.93 2.69 5.04
C TRP A 3 -2.02 3.26 3.63
N ALA A 4 -3.23 3.51 3.14
CA ALA A 4 -3.45 4.06 1.81
C ALA A 4 -4.37 5.27 1.91
N GLU A 5 -3.96 6.37 1.28
CA GLU A 5 -4.68 7.62 1.20
C GLU A 5 -4.97 7.92 -0.27
N LEU A 6 -6.24 8.23 -0.56
CA LEU A 6 -6.70 8.57 -1.89
C LEU A 6 -7.33 9.96 -1.87
N SER A 7 -6.93 10.82 -2.81
CA SER A 7 -7.44 12.17 -2.92
C SER A 7 -8.84 12.18 -3.54
N GLN A 8 -9.84 12.57 -2.74
CA GLN A 8 -11.24 12.61 -3.18
C GLN A 8 -11.46 13.50 -4.42
N THR A 9 -10.72 14.60 -4.53
CA THR A 9 -10.90 15.60 -5.60
C THR A 9 -10.46 15.09 -6.97
N HIS A 10 -9.64 14.04 -7.00
CA HIS A 10 -9.19 13.44 -8.25
C HIS A 10 -10.10 12.31 -8.73
N PHE A 11 -10.71 11.56 -7.80
CA PHE A 11 -11.49 10.37 -8.15
C PHE A 11 -12.99 10.63 -8.33
N PHE A 12 -13.55 11.63 -7.66
CA PHE A 12 -14.99 11.83 -7.62
C PHE A 12 -15.39 13.19 -8.21
N THR A 13 -16.31 13.16 -9.18
CA THR A 13 -16.95 14.38 -9.69
C THR A 13 -17.86 15.02 -8.64
N GLU A 14 -18.52 14.19 -7.83
CA GLU A 14 -19.39 14.61 -6.73
C GLU A 14 -19.01 13.83 -5.47
N TYR A 15 -18.74 14.54 -4.39
CA TYR A 15 -18.42 13.95 -3.10
C TYR A 15 -19.16 14.70 -1.99
N ILE A 16 -20.03 13.99 -1.27
CA ILE A 16 -20.82 14.54 -0.17
C ILE A 16 -20.63 13.60 1.02
N MET A 17 -20.09 14.12 2.11
CA MET A 17 -19.88 13.38 3.34
C MET A 17 -20.22 14.28 4.53
N ASN A 18 -21.16 13.81 5.34
CA ASN A 18 -21.57 14.44 6.58
C ASN A 18 -21.36 13.43 7.70
N GLY A 19 -20.38 13.72 8.56
CA GLY A 19 -20.13 13.02 9.79
C GLY A 19 -21.15 13.34 10.88
N VAL A 20 -20.86 12.92 12.10
CA VAL A 20 -21.78 13.04 13.23
C VAL A 20 -21.87 14.47 13.77
N SER A 21 -20.79 15.25 13.65
CA SER A 21 -20.70 16.63 14.12
C SER A 21 -19.74 17.46 13.26
N GLU A 22 -19.94 18.77 13.21
CA GLU A 22 -19.08 19.70 12.45
C GLU A 22 -17.61 19.68 12.90
N GLU A 23 -17.35 19.45 14.19
CA GLU A 23 -16.00 19.35 14.77
C GLU A 23 -15.29 18.02 14.45
N GLN A 24 -16.06 16.98 14.11
CA GLN A 24 -15.57 15.62 13.86
C GLN A 24 -16.28 15.06 12.62
N ASN A 25 -16.01 15.70 11.48
CA ASN A 25 -16.61 15.36 10.20
C ASN A 25 -15.90 14.17 9.55
N GLU A 26 -15.88 13.03 10.23
CA GLU A 26 -15.24 11.79 9.75
C GLU A 26 -16.16 10.59 9.98
N ILE A 27 -16.03 9.56 9.14
CA ILE A 27 -16.76 8.31 9.26
C ILE A 27 -15.78 7.15 9.09
N TYR A 28 -15.59 6.38 10.16
CA TYR A 28 -14.74 5.19 10.17
C TYR A 28 -15.59 3.96 9.88
N LEU A 29 -15.19 3.21 8.85
CA LEU A 29 -15.89 2.02 8.38
C LEU A 29 -14.92 0.85 8.35
N GLU A 30 -15.37 -0.30 8.86
CA GLU A 30 -14.69 -1.58 8.70
C GLU A 30 -15.49 -2.45 7.72
N PHE A 31 -14.80 -3.10 6.79
CA PHE A 31 -15.42 -3.97 5.78
C PHE A 31 -14.44 -5.04 5.30
N ASP A 32 -14.97 -6.09 4.67
CA ASP A 32 -14.16 -7.13 4.05
C ASP A 32 -13.55 -6.62 2.73
N PRO A 33 -12.21 -6.49 2.62
CA PRO A 33 -11.57 -5.98 1.42
C PRO A 33 -11.79 -6.90 0.20
N THR A 34 -12.02 -8.20 0.40
CA THR A 34 -12.29 -9.16 -0.68
C THR A 34 -13.69 -8.97 -1.26
N LEU A 35 -14.67 -8.57 -0.45
CA LEU A 35 -16.01 -8.25 -0.92
C LEU A 35 -15.98 -6.94 -1.71
N LEU A 36 -15.32 -5.91 -1.16
CA LEU A 36 -15.17 -4.64 -1.87
C LEU A 36 -14.46 -4.83 -3.22
N ALA A 37 -13.33 -5.54 -3.25
CA ALA A 37 -12.59 -5.81 -4.48
C ALA A 37 -13.43 -6.57 -5.52
N ARG A 38 -14.24 -7.55 -5.08
CA ARG A 38 -15.15 -8.27 -5.97
C ARG A 38 -16.24 -7.37 -6.54
N SER A 39 -16.86 -6.53 -5.71
CA SER A 39 -17.88 -5.57 -6.14
C SER A 39 -17.36 -4.55 -7.14
N LEU A 40 -16.09 -4.12 -7.00
CA LEU A 40 -15.42 -3.24 -7.94
C LEU A 40 -14.91 -3.96 -9.21
N GLY A 41 -14.96 -5.30 -9.25
CA GLY A 41 -14.51 -6.09 -10.41
C GLY A 41 -15.27 -5.74 -11.69
N SER A 42 -16.56 -5.43 -11.56
CA SER A 42 -17.44 -5.03 -12.67
C SER A 42 -17.00 -3.72 -13.35
N LEU A 43 -16.22 -2.87 -12.68
CA LEU A 43 -15.68 -1.64 -13.26
C LEU A 43 -14.75 -1.87 -14.45
N ARG A 44 -14.09 -3.03 -14.48
CA ARG A 44 -13.18 -3.41 -15.57
C ARG A 44 -13.90 -3.60 -16.91
N MET A 45 -15.22 -3.70 -16.92
CA MET A 45 -16.04 -3.84 -18.12
C MET A 45 -16.42 -2.48 -18.72
N THR A 46 -15.55 -1.47 -18.57
CA THR A 46 -15.73 -0.11 -19.10
C THR A 46 -17.04 0.53 -18.62
N ALA A 47 -17.26 0.51 -17.30
CA ALA A 47 -18.42 1.16 -16.69
C ALA A 47 -18.50 2.65 -17.09
N LYS A 48 -19.73 3.15 -17.32
CA LYS A 48 -20.00 4.55 -17.62
C LYS A 48 -19.92 5.42 -16.38
N SER A 49 -20.48 4.95 -15.28
CA SER A 49 -20.55 5.69 -14.02
C SER A 49 -20.55 4.75 -12.83
N VAL A 50 -20.08 5.26 -11.69
CA VAL A 50 -20.02 4.55 -10.41
C VAL A 50 -20.50 5.48 -9.32
N LYS A 51 -21.38 5.00 -8.46
CA LYS A 51 -21.86 5.73 -7.30
C LYS A 51 -21.73 4.87 -6.06
N ILE A 52 -21.05 5.40 -5.06
CA ILE A 52 -20.80 4.73 -3.80
C ILE A 52 -21.61 5.47 -2.72
N LYS A 53 -22.48 4.74 -2.01
CA LYS A 53 -23.33 5.29 -0.96
C LYS A 53 -23.23 4.46 0.29
N LEU A 54 -23.13 5.12 1.44
CA LEU A 54 -23.36 4.47 2.72
C LEU A 54 -24.88 4.40 2.95
N THR A 55 -25.44 3.19 2.97
CA THR A 55 -26.88 2.97 3.18
C THR A 55 -27.10 2.10 4.41
N ASN A 56 -28.29 2.23 5.02
CA ASN A 56 -28.72 1.37 6.12
C ASN A 56 -29.97 0.62 5.68
N LYS A 57 -29.78 -0.60 5.17
CA LYS A 57 -30.88 -1.48 4.73
C LYS A 57 -31.32 -2.36 5.90
N ARG A 58 -30.90 -3.64 5.90
CA ARG A 58 -31.03 -4.54 7.06
C ARG A 58 -29.86 -4.39 8.04
N GLN A 59 -28.74 -3.93 7.53
CA GLN A 59 -27.51 -3.60 8.23
C GLN A 59 -26.83 -2.46 7.46
N PRO A 60 -25.89 -1.72 8.09
CA PRO A 60 -25.08 -0.75 7.38
C PRO A 60 -24.27 -1.44 6.26
N CYS A 61 -24.35 -0.87 5.06
CA CYS A 61 -23.64 -1.36 3.89
C CYS A 61 -23.20 -0.22 2.97
N LEU A 62 -22.07 -0.45 2.30
CA LEU A 62 -21.60 0.37 1.21
C LEU A 62 -22.25 -0.15 -0.08
N THR A 63 -23.24 0.59 -0.56
CA THR A 63 -23.94 0.30 -1.80
C THR A 63 -23.18 0.92 -2.97
N ILE A 64 -22.74 0.07 -3.90
CA ILE A 64 -22.00 0.43 -5.10
C ILE A 64 -22.93 0.21 -6.30
N GLU A 65 -23.38 1.31 -6.89
CA GLU A 65 -24.19 1.36 -8.10
C GLU A 65 -23.24 1.57 -9.29
N ILE A 66 -23.18 0.60 -10.21
CA ILE A 66 -22.32 0.65 -11.39
C ILE A 66 -23.21 0.64 -12.63
N GLU A 67 -23.06 1.64 -13.49
CA GLU A 67 -23.72 1.67 -14.78
C GLU A 67 -22.80 1.10 -15.86
N LEU A 68 -23.20 0.01 -16.49
CA LEU A 68 -22.43 -0.67 -17.52
C LEU A 68 -22.93 -0.28 -18.92
N PRO A 69 -22.02 -0.27 -19.91
CA PRO A 69 -22.40 -0.08 -21.30
C PRO A 69 -23.26 -1.27 -21.78
N SER A 70 -24.33 -0.97 -22.50
CA SER A 70 -25.20 -1.97 -23.12
C SER A 70 -25.34 -1.68 -24.61
N LEU A 71 -25.46 -2.73 -25.42
CA LEU A 71 -25.77 -2.63 -26.86
C LEU A 71 -27.28 -2.40 -27.11
N SER A 72 -28.13 -2.60 -26.10
CA SER A 72 -29.54 -2.22 -26.10
C SER A 72 -29.74 -0.78 -25.63
N MET A 73 -30.89 -0.18 -25.94
CA MET A 73 -31.25 1.19 -25.51
C MET A 73 -31.37 1.36 -23.98
N GLU A 74 -31.45 0.26 -23.23
CA GLU A 74 -31.49 0.27 -21.76
C GLU A 74 -30.08 0.04 -21.19
N SER A 75 -29.63 0.94 -20.30
CA SER A 75 -28.37 0.77 -19.57
C SER A 75 -28.49 -0.36 -18.55
N ARG A 76 -27.44 -1.20 -18.47
CA ARG A 76 -27.38 -2.28 -17.48
C ARG A 76 -26.85 -1.70 -16.18
N GLN A 77 -27.64 -1.81 -15.12
CA GLN A 77 -27.23 -1.37 -13.79
C GLN A 77 -26.83 -2.59 -12.95
N CYS A 78 -25.67 -2.51 -12.32
CA CYS A 78 -25.16 -3.50 -11.40
C CYS A 78 -25.12 -2.91 -9.99
N LEU A 79 -25.81 -3.54 -9.05
CA LEU A 79 -25.90 -3.09 -7.66
C LEU A 79 -25.16 -4.10 -6.78
N HIS A 80 -24.20 -3.61 -6.00
CA HIS A 80 -23.50 -4.41 -5.00
C HIS A 80 -23.66 -3.78 -3.63
N ASP A 81 -24.09 -4.58 -2.64
CA ASP A 81 -24.14 -4.16 -1.25
C ASP A 81 -22.99 -4.84 -0.49
N VAL A 82 -22.04 -4.06 0.00
CA VAL A 82 -20.93 -4.55 0.83
C VAL A 82 -21.26 -4.27 2.30
N PRO A 83 -21.46 -5.29 3.15
CA PRO A 83 -21.55 -5.13 4.59
C PRO A 83 -20.43 -4.27 5.18
N VAL A 84 -20.77 -3.28 6.00
CA VAL A 84 -19.78 -2.49 6.75
C VAL A 84 -20.16 -2.42 8.23
N ARG A 85 -19.17 -2.31 9.12
CA ARG A 85 -19.34 -1.94 10.52
C ARG A 85 -18.93 -0.49 10.69
N VAL A 86 -19.83 0.34 11.21
CA VAL A 86 -19.51 1.72 11.58
C VAL A 86 -18.74 1.69 12.90
N ILE A 87 -17.53 2.23 12.91
CA ILE A 87 -16.65 2.20 14.09
C ILE A 87 -17.06 3.33 15.05
N PRO A 88 -17.35 3.02 16.33
CA PRO A 88 -17.75 4.03 17.30
C PRO A 88 -16.56 4.93 17.69
N ARG A 89 -16.85 6.19 18.04
CA ARG A 89 -15.84 7.24 18.33
C ARG A 89 -14.78 6.86 19.36
N ARG A 90 -15.14 6.03 20.33
CA ARG A 90 -14.22 5.52 21.36
C ARG A 90 -13.03 4.72 20.78
N GLU A 91 -13.21 4.12 19.61
CA GLU A 91 -12.21 3.28 18.93
C GLU A 91 -11.42 4.07 17.88
N TRP A 92 -11.77 5.34 17.61
CA TRP A 92 -11.13 6.10 16.52
C TRP A 92 -9.64 6.33 16.72
N THR A 93 -9.18 6.46 17.97
CA THR A 93 -7.76 6.65 18.30
C THR A 93 -6.88 5.49 17.81
N GLU A 94 -7.43 4.28 17.74
CA GLU A 94 -6.69 3.09 17.27
C GLU A 94 -6.61 3.01 15.74
N HIS A 95 -7.46 3.77 15.04
CA HIS A 95 -7.58 3.76 13.57
C HIS A 95 -6.99 5.02 12.91
N GLN A 96 -6.27 5.84 13.66
CA GLN A 96 -5.61 7.02 13.11
C GLN A 96 -4.44 6.64 12.21
N ALA A 97 -4.10 7.57 11.31
CA ALA A 97 -2.93 7.44 10.47
C ALA A 97 -1.69 7.14 11.34
N PRO A 98 -0.86 6.15 10.95
CA PRO A 98 0.28 5.77 11.75
C PRO A 98 1.28 6.93 11.82
N ASN A 99 1.77 7.24 13.01
CA ASN A 99 2.83 8.22 13.16
C ASN A 99 4.10 7.66 12.51
N ILE A 100 4.59 8.32 11.47
CA ILE A 100 5.73 7.87 10.67
C ILE A 100 6.99 8.22 11.47
N PRO A 101 7.76 7.23 11.94
CA PRO A 101 8.98 7.51 12.69
C PRO A 101 10.03 8.14 11.75
N GLU A 102 10.99 8.85 12.35
CA GLU A 102 12.16 9.30 11.62
C GLU A 102 13.01 8.07 11.22
N PHE A 103 13.35 7.97 9.94
CA PHE A 103 14.07 6.82 9.39
C PHE A 103 15.57 7.11 9.31
N HIS A 104 16.39 6.07 9.49
CA HIS A 104 17.84 6.22 9.41
C HIS A 104 18.31 6.47 7.98
N ILE A 105 17.65 5.85 6.99
CA ILE A 105 17.93 6.07 5.58
C ILE A 105 16.65 5.96 4.74
N SER A 106 16.53 6.83 3.75
CA SER A 106 15.49 6.84 2.74
C SER A 106 16.12 6.84 1.35
N VAL A 107 15.91 5.77 0.59
CA VAL A 107 16.47 5.58 -0.76
C VAL A 107 15.35 5.31 -1.75
N ASP A 108 15.48 5.79 -2.99
CA ASP A 108 14.58 5.37 -4.05
C ASP A 108 14.75 3.90 -4.39
N MET A 109 13.63 3.21 -4.61
CA MET A 109 13.64 1.85 -5.11
C MET A 109 13.96 1.83 -6.59
N PRO A 110 14.75 0.84 -7.05
CA PRO A 110 14.86 0.53 -8.46
C PRO A 110 13.51 0.04 -9.01
N GLN A 111 13.40 -0.06 -10.33
CA GLN A 111 12.16 -0.48 -10.99
C GLN A 111 11.53 -1.72 -10.35
N LEU A 112 10.31 -1.57 -9.82
CA LEU A 112 9.59 -2.62 -9.08
C LEU A 112 9.49 -3.91 -9.88
N LYS A 113 9.25 -3.82 -11.19
CA LYS A 113 9.22 -4.99 -12.11
C LYS A 113 10.50 -5.83 -12.04
N HIS A 114 11.68 -5.21 -12.09
CA HIS A 114 12.95 -5.93 -12.01
C HIS A 114 13.16 -6.55 -10.63
N VAL A 115 12.88 -5.79 -9.57
CA VAL A 115 12.97 -6.29 -8.20
C VAL A 115 12.02 -7.47 -8.00
N LYS A 116 10.80 -7.41 -8.53
CA LYS A 116 9.79 -8.47 -8.46
C LYS A 116 10.30 -9.77 -9.07
N HIS A 117 10.90 -9.73 -10.26
CA HIS A 117 11.45 -10.93 -10.90
C HIS A 117 12.59 -11.56 -10.10
N ILE A 118 13.41 -10.74 -9.44
CA ILE A 118 14.53 -11.21 -8.61
C ILE A 118 14.01 -11.83 -7.31
N VAL A 119 13.14 -11.12 -6.61
CA VAL A 119 12.48 -11.56 -5.37
C VAL A 119 11.65 -12.82 -5.61
N GLU A 120 11.05 -12.99 -6.78
CA GLU A 120 10.33 -14.20 -7.17
C GLU A 120 11.20 -15.46 -7.20
N ARG A 121 12.47 -15.37 -7.61
CA ARG A 121 13.39 -16.50 -7.59
C ARG A 121 13.91 -16.75 -6.17
N MET A 122 14.22 -15.65 -5.50
CA MET A 122 14.72 -15.59 -4.14
C MET A 122 13.74 -16.16 -3.09
N LYS A 123 12.43 -15.94 -3.25
CA LYS A 123 11.39 -16.47 -2.33
C LYS A 123 11.34 -17.99 -2.26
N ASN A 124 11.83 -18.67 -3.30
CA ASN A 124 11.89 -20.13 -3.36
C ASN A 124 13.14 -20.68 -2.64
N MET A 125 14.12 -19.82 -2.33
CA MET A 125 15.38 -20.22 -1.67
C MET A 125 15.31 -20.02 -0.16
N SER A 126 14.82 -18.87 0.30
CA SER A 126 14.71 -18.55 1.73
C SER A 126 13.43 -17.76 2.02
N PRO A 127 12.80 -17.93 3.20
CA PRO A 127 11.69 -17.08 3.63
C PRO A 127 12.12 -15.69 4.11
N GLN A 128 13.42 -15.46 4.34
CA GLN A 128 13.96 -14.21 4.86
C GLN A 128 14.78 -13.46 3.81
N LEU A 129 14.64 -12.14 3.80
CA LEU A 129 15.34 -11.24 2.90
C LEU A 129 15.95 -10.09 3.69
N THR A 130 17.26 -9.92 3.63
CA THR A 130 17.94 -8.78 4.21
C THR A 130 18.04 -7.66 3.17
N LEU A 131 17.39 -6.55 3.45
CA LEU A 131 17.56 -5.30 2.73
C LEU A 131 18.72 -4.54 3.33
N SER A 132 19.58 -3.95 2.51
CA SER A 132 20.60 -3.01 2.97
C SER A 132 20.67 -1.80 2.06
N ALA A 133 20.93 -0.64 2.63
CA ALA A 133 21.12 0.59 1.89
C ALA A 133 22.35 1.34 2.43
N ASP A 134 23.06 1.99 1.52
CA ASP A 134 24.25 2.78 1.79
C ASP A 134 24.02 4.26 1.41
N LYS A 135 24.71 5.17 2.10
CA LYS A 135 24.72 6.63 1.85
C LYS A 135 25.20 6.96 0.43
N THR A 136 25.94 6.06 -0.19
CA THR A 136 26.45 6.16 -1.57
C THR A 136 25.39 5.87 -2.65
N GLY A 137 24.16 5.49 -2.26
CA GLY A 137 23.09 5.15 -3.19
C GLY A 137 23.18 3.70 -3.71
N VAL A 138 23.83 2.82 -2.94
CA VAL A 138 23.84 1.38 -3.18
C VAL A 138 22.74 0.71 -2.35
N PHE A 139 21.86 -0.04 -3.02
CA PHE A 139 20.81 -0.84 -2.39
C PHE A 139 21.07 -2.33 -2.65
N VAL A 140 21.05 -3.14 -1.60
CA VAL A 140 21.42 -4.55 -1.65
C VAL A 140 20.27 -5.41 -1.15
N LEU A 141 19.91 -6.40 -1.95
CA LEU A 141 19.01 -7.50 -1.58
C LEU A 141 19.87 -8.72 -1.29
N LYS A 142 19.93 -9.17 -0.03
CA LYS A 142 20.70 -10.36 0.38
C LYS A 142 19.77 -11.43 0.92
N ILE A 143 20.03 -12.67 0.52
CA ILE A 143 19.45 -13.87 1.09
C ILE A 143 20.56 -14.81 1.54
N ASP A 144 20.40 -15.34 2.75
CA ASP A 144 21.21 -16.44 3.25
C ASP A 144 20.42 -17.75 3.26
N THR A 145 21.07 -18.81 2.79
CA THR A 145 20.62 -20.20 2.90
C THR A 145 21.81 -21.08 3.25
N ASP A 146 21.55 -22.27 3.80
CA ASP A 146 22.60 -23.21 4.21
C ASP A 146 23.55 -23.62 3.06
N SER A 147 23.08 -23.53 1.81
CA SER A 147 23.86 -23.95 0.63
C SER A 147 24.47 -22.78 -0.16
N ALA A 148 23.86 -21.59 -0.12
CA ALA A 148 24.34 -20.44 -0.90
C ALA A 148 23.82 -19.11 -0.35
N THR A 149 24.67 -18.09 -0.43
CA THR A 149 24.29 -16.70 -0.17
C THR A 149 24.09 -15.98 -1.51
N VAL A 150 22.89 -15.45 -1.75
CA VAL A 150 22.59 -14.69 -2.98
C VAL A 150 22.45 -13.23 -2.63
N SER A 151 23.28 -12.37 -3.23
CA SER A 151 23.18 -10.92 -3.08
C SER A 151 23.02 -10.23 -4.42
N THR A 152 22.03 -9.36 -4.53
CA THR A 152 21.83 -8.48 -5.70
C THR A 152 22.13 -7.04 -5.29
N HIS A 153 22.95 -6.36 -6.09
CA HIS A 153 23.40 -5.00 -5.84
C HIS A 153 22.81 -4.06 -6.89
N PHE A 154 22.11 -3.03 -6.44
CA PHE A 154 21.63 -1.92 -7.25
C PHE A 154 22.45 -0.69 -6.90
N GLN A 155 22.98 -0.03 -7.93
CA GLN A 155 23.82 1.16 -7.77
C GLN A 155 23.10 2.38 -8.38
N LYS A 156 23.53 3.57 -7.97
CA LYS A 156 23.06 4.87 -8.49
C LYS A 156 21.60 5.20 -8.12
N LEU A 157 21.16 4.82 -6.92
CA LEU A 157 19.85 5.22 -6.41
C LEU A 157 19.94 6.54 -5.66
N GLN A 158 18.90 7.38 -5.76
CA GLN A 158 18.85 8.65 -5.05
C GLN A 158 18.58 8.42 -3.56
N VAL A 159 19.41 9.01 -2.71
CA VAL A 159 19.23 9.01 -1.25
C VAL A 159 18.56 10.32 -0.86
N TRP A 160 17.35 10.24 -0.32
CA TRP A 160 16.54 11.41 0.04
C TRP A 160 16.88 11.96 1.41
N ASN A 161 17.12 11.06 2.36
CA ASN A 161 17.39 11.43 3.73
C ASN A 161 18.29 10.40 4.39
N CYS A 162 19.24 10.86 5.20
CA CYS A 162 20.09 10.01 6.00
C CYS A 162 20.31 10.70 7.35
N SER A 163 19.96 10.01 8.44
CA SER A 163 20.27 10.51 9.77
C SER A 163 21.79 10.50 9.96
N GLN A 164 22.38 11.66 10.29
CA GLN A 164 23.82 11.80 10.51
C GLN A 164 24.35 11.02 11.74
N GLN A 165 23.48 10.33 12.48
CA GLN A 165 23.81 9.68 13.76
C GLN A 165 24.32 8.24 13.63
N SER A 166 24.18 7.58 12.47
CA SER A 166 24.73 6.23 12.27
C SER A 166 26.17 6.29 11.75
N GLN A 167 27.11 5.89 12.62
CA GLN A 167 28.53 5.64 12.30
C GLN A 167 28.72 4.51 11.27
N GLU A 168 27.70 3.69 11.03
CA GLU A 168 27.71 2.65 9.99
C GLU A 168 27.27 3.25 8.65
N ASP A 169 28.10 3.07 7.63
CA ASP A 169 27.78 3.48 6.25
C ASP A 169 26.65 2.64 5.65
N LYS A 170 26.46 1.42 6.17
CA LYS A 170 25.47 0.47 5.67
C LYS A 170 24.41 0.17 6.73
N ILE A 171 23.17 0.55 6.44
CA ILE A 171 22.01 0.23 7.28
C ILE A 171 21.29 -0.98 6.67
N SER A 172 20.99 -1.99 7.50
CA SER A 172 20.26 -3.18 7.08
C SER A 172 19.04 -3.51 7.94
N ALA A 173 18.08 -4.22 7.35
CA ALA A 173 16.94 -4.79 8.05
C ALA A 173 16.52 -6.11 7.37
N THR A 174 16.22 -7.14 8.16
CA THR A 174 15.76 -8.44 7.65
C THR A 174 14.24 -8.50 7.69
N ILE A 175 13.61 -8.86 6.59
CA ILE A 175 12.15 -8.88 6.44
C ILE A 175 11.67 -10.21 5.86
N ASP A 176 10.38 -10.47 6.03
CA ASP A 176 9.69 -11.60 5.39
C ASP A 176 9.57 -11.36 3.88
N ILE A 177 10.17 -12.25 3.08
CA ILE A 177 10.18 -12.12 1.63
C ILE A 177 8.79 -12.21 1.00
N LYS A 178 7.85 -12.96 1.60
CA LYS A 178 6.50 -13.12 1.07
C LYS A 178 5.74 -11.81 1.20
N LYS A 179 5.88 -11.13 2.35
CA LYS A 179 5.26 -9.81 2.58
C LYS A 179 5.87 -8.76 1.64
N PHE A 180 7.19 -8.78 1.46
CA PHE A 180 7.85 -7.91 0.48
C PHE A 180 7.38 -8.18 -0.96
N PHE A 181 7.28 -9.46 -1.35
CA PHE A 181 6.80 -9.85 -2.67
C PHE A 181 5.34 -9.42 -2.92
N MET A 182 4.48 -9.47 -1.89
CA MET A 182 3.12 -8.95 -1.97
C MET A 182 3.09 -7.45 -2.28
N PHE A 183 4.00 -6.65 -1.69
CA PHE A 183 4.13 -5.23 -2.02
C PHE A 183 4.57 -5.01 -3.47
N LEU A 184 5.54 -5.80 -3.96
CA LEU A 184 6.01 -5.71 -5.35
C LEU A 184 4.92 -6.05 -6.38
N ALA A 185 3.84 -6.74 -5.98
CA ALA A 185 2.70 -6.97 -6.86
C ALA A 185 1.94 -5.68 -7.23
N TRP A 186 2.12 -4.60 -6.48
CA TRP A 186 1.51 -3.30 -6.75
C TRP A 186 2.13 -2.52 -7.90
N ASP A 187 3.15 -3.08 -8.58
CA ASP A 187 3.68 -2.55 -9.85
C ASP A 187 2.58 -2.29 -10.91
N ILE A 188 1.43 -2.97 -10.82
CA ILE A 188 0.24 -2.74 -11.67
C ILE A 188 -0.26 -1.29 -11.60
N THR A 189 -0.01 -0.56 -10.51
CA THR A 189 -0.45 0.84 -10.36
C THR A 189 0.46 1.83 -11.07
N HIS A 190 1.56 1.38 -11.70
CA HIS A 190 2.56 2.23 -12.36
C HIS A 190 2.95 3.47 -11.52
N PRO A 191 3.56 3.28 -10.33
CA PRO A 191 3.91 4.39 -9.46
C PRO A 191 4.97 5.29 -10.09
N ASP A 192 4.87 6.59 -9.84
CA ASP A 192 5.86 7.59 -10.29
C ASP A 192 7.18 7.43 -9.55
N GLY A 193 7.09 6.98 -8.30
CA GLY A 193 8.26 6.64 -7.51
C GLY A 193 7.91 5.83 -6.27
N VAL A 194 8.90 5.07 -5.79
CA VAL A 194 8.80 4.31 -4.56
C VAL A 194 10.02 4.61 -3.71
N LYS A 195 9.80 5.09 -2.48
CA LYS A 195 10.84 5.33 -1.50
C LYS A 195 10.88 4.15 -0.53
N CYS A 196 12.07 3.59 -0.33
CA CYS A 196 12.35 2.60 0.70
C CYS A 196 13.01 3.29 1.87
N ASN A 197 12.31 3.33 3.00
CA ASN A 197 12.83 3.85 4.25
C ASN A 197 13.18 2.68 5.17
N ILE A 198 14.39 2.68 5.70
CA ILE A 198 14.88 1.59 6.56
C ILE A 198 15.17 2.16 7.96
N LEU A 199 14.61 1.50 8.97
CA LEU A 199 14.95 1.67 10.37
C LEU A 199 15.73 0.43 10.82
N GLN A 200 17.04 0.61 11.06
CA GLN A 200 17.99 -0.44 11.41
C GLN A 200 17.40 -1.46 12.39
N ASP A 201 17.40 -2.72 11.97
CA ASP A 201 16.95 -3.91 12.71
C ASP A 201 15.54 -3.85 13.33
N LYS A 202 14.73 -2.86 12.97
CA LYS A 202 13.39 -2.65 13.53
C LYS A 202 12.29 -2.75 12.48
N MET A 203 12.37 -1.98 11.40
CA MET A 203 11.33 -1.94 10.38
C MET A 203 11.79 -1.37 9.05
N VAL A 204 11.07 -1.74 8.00
CA VAL A 204 11.17 -1.16 6.66
C VAL A 204 9.82 -0.54 6.32
N ASN A 205 9.82 0.70 5.88
CA ASN A 205 8.63 1.37 5.35
C ASN A 205 8.83 1.64 3.86
N LEU A 206 7.91 1.13 3.05
CA LEU A 206 7.89 1.38 1.61
C LEU A 206 6.79 2.41 1.33
N PHE A 207 7.19 3.57 0.86
CA PHE A 207 6.29 4.65 0.48
C PHE A 207 6.16 4.70 -1.03
N LEU A 208 4.96 4.39 -1.51
CA LEU A 208 4.59 4.43 -2.92
C LEU A 208 3.69 5.65 -3.15
N HIS A 209 4.00 6.44 -4.16
CA HIS A 209 3.14 7.52 -4.62
C HIS A 209 2.79 7.31 -6.09
N VAL A 210 1.51 7.48 -6.41
CA VAL A 210 1.01 7.53 -7.79
C VAL A 210 0.40 8.91 -7.96
N ALA A 211 1.15 9.75 -8.67
CA ALA A 211 0.94 11.19 -8.78
C ALA A 211 0.62 11.84 -7.42
N ASP A 212 -0.19 12.89 -7.42
CA ASP A 212 -0.59 13.60 -6.21
C ASP A 212 -1.86 13.05 -5.56
N TYR A 213 -2.44 11.98 -6.10
CA TYR A 213 -3.77 11.51 -5.71
C TYR A 213 -3.80 10.14 -5.03
N VAL A 214 -2.75 9.32 -5.08
CA VAL A 214 -2.64 8.10 -4.27
C VAL A 214 -1.31 8.06 -3.53
N LYS A 215 -1.38 7.90 -2.22
CA LYS A 215 -0.22 7.65 -1.35
C LYS A 215 -0.43 6.35 -0.61
N ILE A 216 0.54 5.44 -0.70
CA ILE A 216 0.47 4.15 0.00
C ILE A 216 1.75 3.95 0.81
N GLN A 217 1.58 3.59 2.07
CA GLN A 217 2.65 3.25 3.00
C GLN A 217 2.51 1.79 3.40
N TYR A 218 3.59 1.05 3.23
CA TYR A 218 3.66 -0.36 3.56
C TYR A 218 4.74 -0.60 4.60
N PHE A 219 4.32 -0.90 5.82
CA PHE A 219 5.19 -1.12 6.97
C PHE A 219 5.45 -2.61 7.17
N LEU A 220 6.72 -2.97 7.09
CA LEU A 220 7.26 -4.30 7.31
C LEU A 220 8.08 -4.33 8.59
N PRO A 221 7.68 -5.09 9.63
CA PRO A 221 8.53 -5.30 10.79
C PRO A 221 9.76 -6.12 10.40
N SER A 222 10.89 -5.82 11.05
CA SER A 222 12.09 -6.66 10.95
C SER A 222 11.83 -7.99 11.63
N VAL A 223 12.30 -9.08 11.03
CA VAL A 223 12.33 -10.40 11.65
C VAL A 223 13.66 -10.50 12.39
N SER A 224 13.61 -10.37 13.71
CA SER A 224 14.77 -10.67 14.56
C SER A 224 15.07 -12.17 14.48
N ILE A 225 16.34 -12.50 14.25
CA ILE A 225 16.87 -13.88 14.36
C ILE A 225 17.04 -14.21 15.83
#